data_AF-A0A973SSL8-F1
#
_entry.id   AF-A0A973SSL8-F1
#
_cell.length_a   1.000
_cell.length_b   1.000
_cell.length_c   1.000
_cell.angle_alpha   90.00
_cell.angle_beta   90.00
_cell.angle_gamma   90.00
#
_symmetry.space_group_name_H-M   'P 1'
#
loop_
_entity.id
_entity.type
_entity.pdbx_description
1 polymer ?
#
loop_
_entity_poly.entity_id
_entity_poly.type
_entity_poly.pdbx_seq_one_letter_code
_entity_poly.pdbx_strand_id
1 'polypeptide(L)'
;VKREYGRRREDLLAALDRVRAAESEARLAHGQVVVKIALPPQANPRSRAEPLAGELAALDVSADPWLSRAARLTGLETGVGQALQQAQATTKALYGLIARRDELRGRLGATQAMAVRRGRAEDTGAAQAYERARLLLWTAPCDLKRAADAVEEYQAAIHGGLR
;
A
#
# COMPACT_ATOMS: atom_id res chain seq x y z
N VAL A 1 34.81 -7.56 19.31
CA VAL A 1 34.18 -6.69 20.34
C VAL A 1 34.12 -5.21 19.93
N LYS A 2 35.08 -4.31 20.27
CA LYS A 2 34.94 -2.86 19.95
C LYS A 2 34.92 -2.53 18.45
N ARG A 3 35.80 -3.16 17.65
CA ARG A 3 35.82 -2.99 16.18
C ARG A 3 34.56 -3.55 15.51
N GLU A 4 34.09 -4.68 16.01
CA GLU A 4 32.88 -5.35 15.51
C GLU A 4 31.61 -4.54 15.79
N TYR A 5 31.50 -3.94 16.98
CA TYR A 5 30.43 -2.99 17.30
C TYR A 5 30.48 -1.75 16.42
N GLY A 6 31.67 -1.20 16.17
CA GLY A 6 31.85 -0.08 15.24
C GLY A 6 31.32 -0.41 13.85
N ARG A 7 31.70 -1.58 13.30
CA ARG A 7 31.19 -2.07 12.01
C ARG A 7 29.67 -2.25 12.02
N ARG A 8 29.11 -2.93 13.03
CA ARG A 8 27.65 -3.13 13.15
C ARG A 8 26.89 -1.81 13.22
N ARG A 9 27.44 -0.82 13.90
CA ARG A 9 26.87 0.54 13.97
C ARG A 9 26.91 1.24 12.61
N GLU A 10 28.01 1.15 11.87
CA GLU A 10 28.11 1.68 10.50
C GLU A 10 27.10 1.00 9.57
N ASP A 11 27.00 -0.34 9.63
CA ASP A 11 26.02 -1.12 8.88
C ASP A 11 24.58 -0.68 9.21
N LEU A 12 24.30 -0.38 10.49
CA LEU A 12 23.01 0.08 10.96
C LEU A 12 22.67 1.51 10.47
N LEU A 13 23.65 2.41 10.44
CA LEU A 13 23.47 3.76 9.86
C LEU A 13 23.14 3.67 8.37
N ALA A 14 23.88 2.86 7.61
CA ALA A 14 23.58 2.61 6.20
C ALA A 14 22.21 1.95 6.00
N ALA A 15 21.77 1.09 6.92
CA ALA A 15 20.44 0.51 6.90
C ALA A 15 19.34 1.56 7.20
N LEU A 16 19.57 2.48 8.14
CA LEU A 16 18.66 3.60 8.41
C LEU A 16 18.48 4.51 7.19
N ASP A 17 19.55 4.79 6.44
CA ASP A 17 19.46 5.58 5.20
C ASP A 17 18.60 4.87 4.14
N ARG A 18 18.70 3.54 4.04
CA ARG A 18 17.79 2.75 3.20
C ARG A 18 16.33 2.83 3.65
N VAL A 19 16.07 2.83 4.96
CA VAL A 19 14.71 3.04 5.49
C VAL A 19 14.20 4.42 5.11
N ARG A 20 14.99 5.48 5.28
CA ARG A 20 14.60 6.85 4.90
C ARG A 20 14.25 6.95 3.42
N ALA A 21 15.06 6.34 2.55
CA ALA A 21 14.78 6.29 1.12
C ALA A 21 13.46 5.57 0.81
N ALA A 22 13.23 4.39 1.40
CA ALA A 22 12.00 3.62 1.21
C ALA A 22 10.76 4.34 1.75
N GLU A 23 10.86 5.02 2.90
CA GLU A 23 9.77 5.84 3.44
C GLU A 23 9.47 7.06 2.56
N SER A 24 10.50 7.67 1.97
CA SER A 24 10.32 8.76 1.01
C SER A 24 9.57 8.29 -0.23
N GLU A 25 9.93 7.12 -0.75
CA GLU A 25 9.22 6.48 -1.86
C GLU A 25 7.76 6.19 -1.49
N ALA A 26 7.49 5.67 -0.29
CA ALA A 26 6.13 5.42 0.18
C ALA A 26 5.30 6.71 0.27
N ARG A 27 5.89 7.83 0.72
CA ARG A 27 5.23 9.15 0.74
C ARG A 27 4.92 9.66 -0.66
N LEU A 28 5.85 9.50 -1.61
CA LEU A 28 5.62 9.86 -3.02
C LEU A 28 4.49 9.02 -3.63
N ALA A 29 4.52 7.71 -3.43
CA ALA A 29 3.47 6.81 -3.88
C ALA A 29 2.10 7.20 -3.28
N HIS A 30 2.06 7.52 -1.98
CA HIS A 30 0.83 7.96 -1.31
C HIS A 30 0.28 9.24 -1.94
N GLY A 31 1.13 10.25 -2.19
CA GLY A 31 0.73 11.50 -2.85
C GLY A 31 0.17 11.27 -4.26
N GLN A 32 0.75 10.35 -5.03
CA GLN A 32 0.25 9.98 -6.35
C GLN A 32 -1.05 9.17 -6.32
N VAL A 33 -1.27 8.38 -5.28
CA VAL A 33 -2.44 7.50 -5.14
C VAL A 33 -3.64 8.28 -4.60
N VAL A 34 -3.47 9.14 -3.59
CA VAL A 34 -4.58 9.85 -2.94
C VAL A 34 -5.34 10.78 -3.89
N VAL A 35 -4.69 11.27 -4.95
CA VAL A 35 -5.34 12.06 -6.01
C VAL A 35 -6.23 11.21 -6.93
N LYS A 36 -6.01 9.89 -6.99
CA LYS A 36 -6.74 8.95 -7.87
C LYS A 36 -7.70 8.05 -7.12
N ILE A 37 -7.38 7.71 -5.87
CA ILE A 37 -8.03 6.68 -5.05
C ILE A 37 -8.37 7.30 -3.70
N ALA A 38 -9.59 7.06 -3.23
CA ALA A 38 -10.01 7.49 -1.91
C ALA A 38 -9.32 6.60 -0.86
N LEU A 39 -8.48 7.22 -0.04
CA LEU A 39 -7.78 6.56 1.05
C LEU A 39 -8.28 7.08 2.39
N PRO A 40 -8.34 6.22 3.43
CA PRO A 40 -8.61 6.70 4.78
C PRO A 40 -7.44 7.56 5.30
N PRO A 41 -7.67 8.54 6.19
CA PRO A 41 -6.61 9.41 6.72
C PRO A 41 -5.44 8.65 7.36
N GLN A 42 -5.68 7.46 7.89
CA GLN A 42 -4.68 6.62 8.54
C GLN A 42 -3.70 5.96 7.55
N ALA A 43 -3.99 5.99 6.24
CA ALA A 43 -3.12 5.44 5.20
C ALA A 43 -1.86 6.29 4.95
N ASN A 44 -1.74 7.48 5.56
CA ASN A 44 -0.58 8.34 5.42
C ASN A 44 0.68 7.66 6.01
N PRO A 45 1.74 7.42 5.20
CA PRO A 45 2.96 6.78 5.68
C PRO A 45 3.64 7.57 6.81
N ARG A 46 3.89 6.90 7.94
CA ARG A 46 4.59 7.48 9.10
C ARG A 46 6.07 7.11 9.07
N SER A 47 6.93 8.01 9.54
CA SER A 47 8.36 7.70 9.67
C SER A 47 8.65 6.84 10.89
N ARG A 48 9.41 5.77 10.68
CA ARG A 48 10.06 4.91 11.68
C ARG A 48 11.57 5.17 11.73
N ALA A 49 12.16 5.73 10.67
CA ALA A 49 13.58 6.06 10.64
C ALA A 49 14.00 7.06 11.72
N GLU A 50 13.20 8.10 11.97
CA GLU A 50 13.48 9.13 12.98
C GLU A 50 13.59 8.58 14.41
N PRO A 51 12.59 7.85 14.95
CA PRO A 51 12.70 7.28 16.29
C PRO A 51 13.85 6.28 16.40
N LEU A 52 14.05 5.42 15.39
CA LEU A 52 15.17 4.45 15.38
C LEU A 52 16.55 5.13 15.38
N ALA A 53 16.70 6.24 14.63
CA ALA A 53 17.92 7.04 14.64
C ALA A 53 18.15 7.70 16.01
N GLY A 54 17.08 8.19 16.66
CA GLY A 54 17.13 8.72 18.02
C GLY A 54 17.55 7.67 19.04
N GLU A 55 17.03 6.45 18.94
CA GLU A 55 17.43 5.33 19.81
C GLU A 55 18.89 4.93 19.62
N LEU A 56 19.40 4.93 18.39
CA LEU A 56 20.82 4.69 18.11
C LEU A 56 21.71 5.79 18.69
N ALA A 57 21.33 7.06 18.52
CA ALA A 57 22.06 8.18 19.12
C ALA A 57 22.08 8.11 20.65
N ALA A 58 20.96 7.73 21.27
CA ALA A 58 20.88 7.52 22.71
C ALA A 58 21.75 6.33 23.17
N LEU A 59 21.87 5.29 22.36
CA LEU A 59 22.76 4.15 22.64
C LEU A 59 24.25 4.55 22.58
N ASP A 60 24.63 5.45 21.66
CA ASP A 60 26.01 5.90 21.48
C ASP A 60 26.56 6.65 22.69
N VAL A 61 25.72 7.43 23.37
CA VAL A 61 26.08 8.21 24.56
C VAL A 61 25.80 7.48 25.88
N SER A 62 25.25 6.25 25.81
CA SER A 62 24.87 5.49 27.00
C SER A 62 26.09 5.02 27.80
N ALA A 63 25.98 5.10 29.13
CA ALA A 63 26.93 4.51 30.08
C ALA A 63 26.62 3.03 30.39
N ASP A 64 25.64 2.42 29.72
CA ASP A 64 25.17 1.04 29.99
C ASP A 64 26.31 0.01 29.98
N PRO A 65 26.18 -1.11 30.71
CA PRO A 65 27.08 -2.24 30.59
C PRO A 65 27.13 -2.77 29.15
N TRP A 66 28.29 -3.29 28.73
CA TRP A 66 28.52 -3.78 27.36
C TRP A 66 27.45 -4.76 26.87
N LEU A 67 27.03 -5.70 27.73
CA LEU A 67 26.04 -6.71 27.39
C LEU A 67 24.67 -6.08 27.04
N SER A 68 24.26 -5.06 27.79
CA SER A 68 23.02 -4.31 27.55
C SER A 68 23.11 -3.55 26.21
N ARG A 69 24.24 -2.91 25.92
CA ARG A 69 24.42 -2.21 24.64
C ARG A 69 24.36 -3.14 23.45
N ALA A 70 25.01 -4.30 23.55
CA ALA A 70 24.97 -5.31 22.50
C ALA A 70 23.55 -5.83 22.24
N ALA A 71 22.76 -6.06 23.29
CA ALA A 71 21.36 -6.47 23.17
C ALA A 71 20.49 -5.39 22.53
N ARG A 72 20.65 -4.12 22.96
CA ARG A 72 19.93 -2.97 22.38
C ARG A 72 20.29 -2.78 20.90
N LEU A 73 21.56 -2.94 20.52
CA LEU A 73 21.99 -2.85 19.12
C LEU A 73 21.31 -3.93 18.25
N THR A 74 21.24 -5.17 18.73
CA THR A 74 20.51 -6.26 18.04
C THR A 74 19.01 -5.95 17.89
N GLY A 75 18.41 -5.33 18.92
CA GLY A 75 17.03 -4.83 18.85
C GLY A 75 16.84 -3.78 17.76
N LEU A 76 17.77 -2.83 17.65
CA LEU A 76 17.76 -1.80 16.61
C LEU A 76 17.94 -2.37 15.21
N GLU A 77 18.87 -3.32 15.03
CA GLU A 77 19.06 -4.02 13.75
C GLU A 77 17.76 -4.70 13.28
N THR A 78 17.06 -5.36 14.20
CA THR A 78 15.75 -5.98 13.93
C THR A 78 14.71 -4.92 13.57
N GLY A 79 14.61 -3.84 14.35
CA GLY A 79 13.67 -2.75 14.13
C GLY A 79 13.88 -2.04 12.79
N VAL A 80 15.13 -1.78 12.41
CA VAL A 80 15.49 -1.20 11.10
C VAL A 80 15.11 -2.14 9.95
N GLY A 81 15.39 -3.44 10.09
CA GLY A 81 14.97 -4.43 9.10
C GLY A 81 13.45 -4.46 8.89
N GLN A 82 12.67 -4.45 9.98
CA GLN A 82 11.21 -4.41 9.93
C GLN A 82 10.69 -3.11 9.32
N ALA A 83 11.28 -1.96 9.68
CA ALA A 83 10.90 -0.66 9.13
C ALA A 83 11.13 -0.61 7.61
N LEU A 84 12.26 -1.15 7.13
CA LEU A 84 12.55 -1.23 5.70
C LEU A 84 11.52 -2.08 4.95
N GLN A 85 11.25 -3.28 5.45
CA GLN A 85 10.25 -4.18 4.85
C GLN A 85 8.86 -3.55 4.83
N GLN A 86 8.46 -2.90 5.92
CA GLN A 86 7.16 -2.23 6.01
C GLN A 86 7.04 -1.07 5.02
N ALA A 87 8.08 -0.24 4.86
CA ALA A 87 8.08 0.87 3.92
C ALA A 87 7.94 0.37 2.47
N GLN A 88 8.72 -0.65 2.10
CA GLN A 88 8.66 -1.28 0.78
C GLN A 88 7.29 -1.93 0.49
N ALA A 89 6.74 -2.65 1.48
CA ALA A 89 5.41 -3.26 1.38
C ALA A 89 4.32 -2.19 1.20
N THR A 90 4.46 -1.06 1.89
CA THR A 90 3.53 0.08 1.78
C THR A 90 3.56 0.68 0.38
N THR A 91 4.73 0.95 -0.17
CA THR A 91 4.88 1.42 -1.57
C THR A 91 4.23 0.47 -2.56
N LYS A 92 4.52 -0.84 -2.44
CA LYS A 92 3.95 -1.86 -3.32
C LYS A 92 2.42 -1.92 -3.21
N ALA A 93 1.88 -1.87 -1.99
CA ALA A 93 0.44 -1.88 -1.75
C ALA A 93 -0.23 -0.65 -2.38
N LEU A 94 0.33 0.54 -2.18
CA LEU A 94 -0.18 1.80 -2.74
C LEU A 94 -0.26 1.75 -4.27
N TYR A 95 0.81 1.35 -4.96
CA TYR A 95 0.76 1.20 -6.42
C TYR A 95 -0.18 0.08 -6.88
N GLY A 96 -0.31 -0.98 -6.07
CA GLY A 96 -1.29 -2.05 -6.29
C GLY A 96 -2.74 -1.55 -6.36
N LEU A 97 -3.08 -0.46 -5.66
CA LEU A 97 -4.43 0.12 -5.71
C LEU A 97 -4.76 0.72 -7.10
N ILE A 98 -3.76 1.32 -7.76
CA ILE A 98 -3.94 1.84 -9.14
C ILE A 98 -4.15 0.67 -10.11
N ALA A 99 -3.29 -0.34 -10.02
CA ALA A 99 -3.42 -1.54 -10.83
C ALA A 99 -4.79 -2.21 -10.63
N ARG A 100 -5.29 -2.25 -9.38
CA ARG A 100 -6.62 -2.78 -9.07
C ARG A 100 -7.75 -1.97 -9.72
N ARG A 101 -7.64 -0.63 -9.77
CA ARG A 101 -8.62 0.20 -10.48
C ARG A 101 -8.67 -0.16 -11.96
N ASP A 102 -7.52 -0.31 -12.59
CA ASP A 102 -7.43 -0.61 -14.02
C ASP A 102 -7.91 -2.04 -14.33
N GLU A 103 -7.63 -3.00 -13.45
CA GLU A 103 -8.20 -4.34 -13.51
C GLU A 103 -9.74 -4.32 -13.45
N LEU A 104 -10.32 -3.55 -12.52
CA LEU A 104 -11.77 -3.41 -12.41
C LEU A 104 -12.40 -2.79 -13.66
N ARG A 105 -11.73 -1.82 -14.29
CA ARG A 105 -12.16 -1.26 -15.58
C ARG A 105 -12.14 -2.30 -16.70
N GLY A 106 -11.09 -3.11 -16.76
CA GLY A 106 -11.00 -4.23 -17.71
C GLY A 106 -12.12 -5.26 -17.51
N ARG A 107 -12.39 -5.64 -16.25
CA ARG A 107 -13.50 -6.55 -15.90
C ARG A 107 -14.86 -5.97 -16.31
N LEU A 108 -15.12 -4.69 -16.01
CA LEU A 108 -16.37 -4.02 -16.39
C LEU A 108 -16.56 -4.04 -17.91
N GLY A 109 -15.52 -3.68 -18.68
CA GLY A 109 -15.56 -3.68 -20.14
C GLY A 109 -15.80 -5.07 -20.73
N ALA A 110 -15.15 -6.10 -20.19
CA ALA A 110 -15.34 -7.49 -20.63
C ALA A 110 -16.77 -7.99 -20.34
N THR A 111 -17.32 -7.67 -19.17
CA THR A 111 -18.70 -8.01 -18.83
C THR A 111 -19.70 -7.28 -19.73
N GLN A 112 -19.45 -6.00 -20.04
CA GLN A 112 -20.29 -5.23 -20.98
C GLN A 112 -20.28 -5.83 -22.39
N ALA A 113 -19.12 -6.21 -22.90
CA ALA A 113 -19.03 -6.90 -24.19
C ALA A 113 -19.83 -8.22 -24.20
N MET A 114 -19.80 -8.97 -23.10
CA MET A 114 -20.60 -10.19 -22.95
C MET A 114 -22.10 -9.91 -22.93
N ALA A 115 -22.53 -8.87 -22.21
CA ALA A 115 -23.93 -8.47 -22.10
C ALA A 115 -24.52 -8.10 -23.47
N VAL A 116 -23.79 -7.30 -24.25
CA VAL A 116 -24.18 -6.90 -25.61
C VAL A 116 -24.32 -8.11 -26.52
N ARG A 117 -23.33 -9.02 -26.52
CA ARG A 117 -23.39 -10.25 -27.33
C ARG A 117 -24.58 -11.16 -26.99
N ARG A 118 -25.07 -11.09 -25.75
CA ARG A 118 -26.22 -11.88 -25.26
C ARG A 118 -27.56 -11.13 -25.32
N GLY A 119 -27.59 -9.90 -25.85
CA GLY A 119 -28.80 -9.08 -25.88
C GLY A 119 -29.33 -8.66 -24.50
N ARG A 120 -28.48 -8.70 -23.46
CA ARG A 120 -28.86 -8.38 -22.06
C ARG A 120 -28.46 -6.98 -21.61
N ALA A 121 -27.84 -6.20 -22.49
CA ALA A 121 -27.38 -4.86 -22.16
C ALA A 121 -28.52 -3.85 -21.91
N GLU A 122 -29.71 -4.11 -22.46
CA GLU A 122 -30.89 -3.23 -22.35
C GLU A 122 -31.77 -3.55 -21.15
N ASP A 123 -31.49 -4.63 -20.40
CA ASP A 123 -32.14 -4.88 -19.13
C ASP A 123 -31.88 -3.71 -18.18
N THR A 124 -32.96 -3.07 -17.73
CA THR A 124 -32.90 -1.85 -16.92
C THR A 124 -32.06 -2.05 -15.65
N GLY A 125 -32.12 -3.24 -15.02
CA GLY A 125 -31.30 -3.55 -13.85
C GLY A 125 -29.81 -3.64 -14.18
N ALA A 126 -29.47 -4.30 -15.30
CA ALA A 126 -28.09 -4.45 -15.76
C ALA A 126 -27.50 -3.09 -16.20
N ALA A 127 -28.27 -2.27 -16.91
CA ALA A 127 -27.85 -0.94 -17.34
C ALA A 127 -27.56 -0.01 -16.15
N GLN A 128 -28.40 -0.03 -15.11
CA GLN A 128 -28.19 0.75 -13.89
C GLN A 128 -26.94 0.31 -13.12
N ALA A 129 -26.72 -1.01 -12.99
CA ALA A 129 -25.54 -1.54 -12.33
C ALA A 129 -24.25 -1.19 -13.10
N TYR A 130 -24.28 -1.26 -14.44
CA TYR A 130 -23.18 -0.83 -15.29
C TYR A 130 -22.84 0.65 -15.08
N GLU A 131 -23.82 1.55 -15.17
CA GLU A 131 -23.57 3.00 -15.01
C GLU A 131 -23.04 3.33 -13.61
N ARG A 132 -23.54 2.66 -12.56
CA ARG A 132 -23.01 2.83 -11.21
C ARG A 132 -21.53 2.46 -11.12
N ALA A 133 -21.14 1.31 -11.66
CA ALA A 133 -19.75 0.87 -11.70
C ALA A 133 -18.87 1.84 -12.52
N ARG A 134 -19.37 2.27 -13.69
CA ARG A 134 -18.68 3.22 -14.58
C ARG A 134 -18.44 4.57 -13.89
N LEU A 135 -19.46 5.13 -13.23
CA LEU A 135 -19.34 6.39 -12.51
C LEU A 135 -18.27 6.30 -11.41
N LEU A 136 -18.28 5.24 -10.60
CA LEU A 136 -17.30 5.06 -9.53
C LEU A 136 -15.87 4.88 -10.06
N LEU A 137 -15.67 4.09 -11.12
CA LEU A 137 -14.33 3.81 -11.67
C LEU A 137 -13.70 4.97 -12.44
N TRP A 138 -14.49 5.93 -12.91
CA TRP A 138 -14.00 7.13 -13.61
C TRP A 138 -14.03 8.41 -12.76
N THR A 139 -14.51 8.33 -11.52
CA THR A 139 -14.39 9.42 -10.54
C THR A 139 -12.98 9.46 -9.93
N ALA A 140 -12.52 10.65 -9.53
CA ALA A 140 -11.30 10.85 -8.76
C ALA A 140 -11.59 11.79 -7.57
N PRO A 141 -11.27 11.39 -6.33
CA PRO A 141 -10.71 10.08 -5.93
C PRO A 141 -11.75 8.94 -6.03
N CYS A 142 -11.34 7.78 -6.55
CA CYS A 142 -12.18 6.59 -6.71
C CYS A 142 -12.26 5.81 -5.40
N ASP A 143 -13.48 5.54 -4.92
CA ASP A 143 -13.71 4.57 -3.84
C ASP A 143 -13.61 3.14 -4.41
N LEU A 144 -12.44 2.52 -4.24
CA LEU A 144 -12.15 1.20 -4.80
C LEU A 144 -13.06 0.10 -4.25
N LYS A 145 -13.48 0.20 -2.99
CA LYS A 145 -14.35 -0.82 -2.38
C LYS A 145 -15.72 -0.75 -3.05
N ARG A 146 -16.35 0.43 -3.06
CA ARG A 146 -17.64 0.63 -3.70
C ARG A 146 -17.60 0.31 -5.20
N ALA A 147 -16.49 0.65 -5.88
CA ALA A 147 -16.31 0.33 -7.28
C ALA A 147 -16.22 -1.18 -7.53
N ALA A 148 -15.51 -1.93 -6.68
CA ALA A 148 -15.44 -3.39 -6.77
C ALA A 148 -16.82 -4.04 -6.56
N ASP A 149 -17.54 -3.62 -5.51
CA ASP A 149 -18.89 -4.11 -5.20
C ASP A 149 -19.85 -3.88 -6.39
N ALA A 150 -19.80 -2.69 -7.02
CA ALA A 150 -20.64 -2.37 -8.17
C ALA A 150 -20.30 -3.19 -9.43
N VAL A 151 -19.01 -3.50 -9.66
CA VAL A 151 -18.59 -4.39 -10.76
C VAL A 151 -19.10 -5.81 -10.51
N GLU A 152 -19.05 -6.29 -9.27
CA GLU A 152 -19.55 -7.62 -8.90
C GLU A 152 -21.07 -7.72 -9.03
N GLU A 153 -21.82 -6.69 -8.62
CA GLU A 153 -23.27 -6.59 -8.82
C GLU A 153 -23.64 -6.66 -10.31
N TYR A 154 -22.94 -5.91 -11.16
CA TYR A 154 -23.16 -5.94 -12.60
C TYR A 154 -22.83 -7.31 -13.21
N GLN A 155 -21.72 -7.93 -12.80
CA GLN A 155 -21.36 -9.28 -13.22
C GLN A 155 -22.43 -10.30 -12.80
N ALA A 156 -22.91 -10.22 -11.57
CA ALA A 156 -23.98 -11.08 -11.08
C ALA A 156 -25.28 -10.88 -11.87
N ALA A 157 -25.63 -9.66 -12.28
CA ALA A 157 -26.81 -9.42 -13.13
C ALA A 157 -26.68 -10.09 -14.51
N ILE A 158 -25.50 -10.02 -15.14
CA ILE A 158 -25.27 -10.61 -16.46
C ILE A 158 -25.15 -12.15 -16.41
N HIS A 159 -24.49 -12.69 -15.38
CA HIS A 159 -24.29 -14.14 -15.22
C HIS A 159 -25.47 -14.85 -14.55
N GLY A 160 -26.14 -14.19 -13.60
CA GLY A 160 -27.18 -14.73 -12.73
C GLY A 160 -28.58 -14.82 -13.34
N GLY A 161 -28.79 -14.30 -14.56
CA GLY A 161 -29.97 -14.63 -15.36
C GLY A 161 -29.94 -16.07 -15.94
N LEU A 162 -29.27 -16.99 -15.25
CA LEU A 162 -29.29 -18.45 -15.44
C LEU A 162 -29.95 -19.03 -14.17
N ARG A 163 -31.26 -18.90 -14.07
CA ARG A 163 -32.09 -19.74 -13.20
C ARG A 163 -33.27 -20.21 -14.01
#